data_AF-A0AAW4FIE9-F1
#
_entry.id   AF-A0AAW4FIE9-F1
#
_cell.length_a   1.000
_cell.length_b   1.000
_cell.length_c   1.000
_cell.angle_alpha   90.00
_cell.angle_beta   90.00
_cell.angle_gamma   90.00
#
_symmetry.space_group_name_H-M   'P 1'
#
loop_
_entity.id
_entity.type
_entity.pdbx_description
1 polymer ?
#
loop_
_entity_poly.entity_id
_entity_poly.type
_entity_poly.pdbx_seq_one_letter_code
_entity_poly.pdbx_strand_id
1 'polypeptide(L)'
;MAKALKKDADLDELDAVAYLERLWVNPSLRGHGIAHRLLREAQHVLGRAGLLVMMKAHPDDFDEGANQKLAAYYQSEKQLRFRQVSKKHEGWLVAAWQDPAVNKEDESFLDLDVRETPAIDENE
;
A
#
# COMPACT_ATOMS: atom_id res chain seq x y z
N MET A 1 -5.02 -16.42 2.72
CA MET A 1 -3.78 -16.11 1.97
C MET A 1 -3.64 -16.95 0.71
N ALA A 2 -3.55 -18.29 0.79
CA ALA A 2 -3.37 -19.16 -0.39
C ALA A 2 -4.33 -18.85 -1.54
N LYS A 3 -5.63 -18.74 -1.23
CA LYS A 3 -6.67 -18.40 -2.20
C LYS A 3 -6.50 -17.03 -2.84
N ALA A 4 -5.95 -16.06 -2.10
CA ALA A 4 -5.74 -14.70 -2.59
C ALA A 4 -4.54 -14.65 -3.56
N LEU A 5 -3.46 -15.39 -3.25
CA LEU A 5 -2.20 -15.37 -3.99
C LEU A 5 -2.12 -16.38 -5.16
N LYS A 6 -3.08 -17.29 -5.30
CA LYS A 6 -3.05 -18.41 -6.28
C LYS A 6 -2.72 -18.03 -7.73
N LYS A 7 -2.92 -16.77 -8.14
CA LYS A 7 -2.58 -16.27 -9.48
C LYS A 7 -1.20 -15.63 -9.60
N ASP A 8 -0.58 -15.35 -8.47
CA ASP A 8 0.58 -14.46 -8.33
C ASP A 8 1.81 -15.22 -7.79
N ALA A 9 1.64 -16.20 -6.88
CA ALA A 9 2.71 -17.09 -6.39
C ALA A 9 2.14 -18.34 -5.68
N ASP A 10 2.94 -19.40 -5.56
CA ASP A 10 2.68 -20.46 -4.58
C ASP A 10 3.15 -20.00 -3.19
N LEU A 11 2.40 -20.35 -2.15
CA LEU A 11 2.78 -20.00 -0.77
C LEU A 11 4.05 -20.72 -0.32
N ASP A 12 4.27 -21.93 -0.82
CA ASP A 12 5.44 -22.74 -0.46
C ASP A 12 6.75 -22.15 -1.03
N GLU A 13 6.64 -21.25 -2.02
CA GLU A 13 7.75 -20.50 -2.61
C GLU A 13 8.05 -19.19 -1.84
N LEU A 14 7.22 -18.81 -0.85
CA LEU A 14 7.39 -17.56 -0.10
C LEU A 14 8.20 -17.79 1.18
N ASP A 15 9.47 -17.39 1.16
CA ASP A 15 10.43 -17.59 2.26
C ASP A 15 10.67 -16.33 3.11
N ALA A 16 10.13 -15.19 2.71
CA ALA A 16 10.30 -13.92 3.37
C ALA A 16 8.96 -13.18 3.54
N VAL A 17 8.84 -12.42 4.62
CA VAL A 17 7.63 -11.64 4.92
C VAL A 17 8.00 -10.20 5.23
N ALA A 18 7.37 -9.25 4.55
CA ALA A 18 7.37 -7.84 4.92
C ALA A 18 5.97 -7.42 5.36
N TYR A 19 5.87 -6.82 6.54
CA TYR A 19 4.63 -6.24 7.05
C TYR A 19 4.70 -4.71 6.97
N LEU A 20 3.85 -4.11 6.12
CA LEU A 20 3.70 -2.67 6.03
C LEU A 20 2.64 -2.24 7.05
N GLU A 21 3.11 -1.82 8.21
CA GLU A 21 2.26 -1.54 9.37
C GLU A 21 1.33 -0.35 9.16
N ARG A 22 1.87 0.75 8.63
CA ARG A 22 1.10 1.98 8.43
C ARG A 22 1.61 2.74 7.21
N LEU A 23 0.66 3.33 6.49
CA LEU A 23 0.90 4.31 5.45
C LEU A 23 0.12 5.56 5.83
N TRP A 24 0.79 6.71 5.83
CA TRP A 24 0.17 7.98 6.16
C TRP A 24 0.57 9.03 5.15
N VAL A 25 -0.42 9.82 4.73
CA VAL A 25 -0.25 10.96 3.84
C VAL A 25 -0.93 12.15 4.51
N ASN A 26 -0.17 13.24 4.66
CA ASN A 26 -0.69 14.50 5.19
C ASN A 26 -1.99 14.86 4.46
N PRO A 27 -3.08 15.22 5.18
CA PRO A 27 -4.34 15.62 4.57
C PRO A 27 -4.20 16.62 3.42
N SER A 28 -3.29 17.59 3.51
CA SER A 28 -3.06 18.60 2.45
C SER A 28 -2.51 18.02 1.15
N LEU A 29 -1.94 16.82 1.19
CA LEU A 29 -1.30 16.13 0.07
C LEU A 29 -2.16 14.97 -0.50
N ARG A 30 -3.35 14.73 0.07
CA ARG A 30 -4.25 13.67 -0.41
C ARG A 30 -4.83 14.03 -1.78
N GLY A 31 -5.19 13.01 -2.56
CA GLY A 31 -5.70 13.18 -3.93
C GLY A 31 -4.61 13.23 -5.00
N HIS A 32 -3.34 13.36 -4.63
CA HIS A 32 -2.19 13.40 -5.54
C HIS A 32 -1.53 12.03 -5.79
N GLY A 33 -2.21 10.92 -5.45
CA GLY A 33 -1.68 9.57 -5.69
C GLY A 33 -0.44 9.18 -4.86
N ILE A 34 -0.04 9.99 -3.87
CA ILE A 34 1.18 9.79 -3.07
C ILE A 34 1.20 8.44 -2.35
N ALA A 35 0.06 8.00 -1.83
CA ALA A 35 -0.04 6.70 -1.16
C ALA A 35 0.34 5.54 -2.09
N HIS A 36 -0.14 5.56 -3.34
CA HIS A 36 0.27 4.56 -4.33
C HIS A 36 1.74 4.69 -4.68
N ARG A 37 2.25 5.93 -4.86
CA ARG A 37 3.68 6.18 -5.11
C ARG A 37 4.57 5.57 -4.03
N LEU A 38 4.26 5.81 -2.76
CA LEU A 38 4.99 5.25 -1.62
C LEU A 38 4.96 3.72 -1.61
N LEU A 39 3.81 3.11 -1.93
CA LEU A 39 3.71 1.65 -2.03
C LEU A 39 4.52 1.10 -3.22
N ARG A 40 4.56 1.80 -4.35
CA ARG A 40 5.39 1.42 -5.51
C ARG A 40 6.87 1.53 -5.20
N GLU A 41 7.28 2.57 -4.48
CA GLU A 41 8.65 2.69 -3.97
C GLU A 41 8.98 1.57 -2.98
N ALA A 42 8.05 1.22 -2.08
CA ALA A 42 8.24 0.07 -1.20
C ALA A 42 8.40 -1.25 -2.00
N GLN A 43 7.64 -1.45 -3.07
CA GLN A 43 7.81 -2.59 -3.97
C GLN A 43 9.15 -2.58 -4.69
N HIS A 44 9.60 -1.41 -5.13
CA HIS A 44 10.91 -1.25 -5.76
C HIS A 44 12.05 -1.62 -4.80
N VAL A 45 12.00 -1.13 -3.56
CA VAL A 45 13.07 -1.31 -2.57
C VAL A 45 13.06 -2.70 -1.95
N LEU A 46 11.87 -3.25 -1.65
CA LEU A 46 11.75 -4.52 -0.91
C LEU A 46 11.66 -5.73 -1.83
N GLY A 47 11.23 -5.56 -3.08
CA GLY A 47 10.95 -6.66 -4.01
C GLY A 47 12.11 -7.64 -4.13
N ARG A 48 11.81 -8.92 -3.95
CA ARG A 48 12.78 -10.03 -4.05
C ARG A 48 12.05 -11.36 -4.17
N ALA A 49 12.75 -12.34 -4.74
CA ALA A 49 12.23 -13.70 -4.81
C ALA A 49 11.79 -14.19 -3.42
N GLY A 50 10.64 -14.84 -3.36
CA GLY A 50 10.04 -15.37 -2.14
C GLY A 50 9.37 -14.35 -1.21
N LEU A 51 9.28 -13.06 -1.58
CA LEU A 51 8.68 -12.06 -0.70
C LEU A 51 7.15 -12.06 -0.70
N LEU A 52 6.57 -12.39 0.45
CA LEU A 52 5.20 -12.09 0.82
C LEU A 52 5.12 -10.72 1.48
N VAL A 53 4.29 -9.84 0.95
CA VAL A 53 3.95 -8.57 1.58
C VAL A 53 2.56 -8.63 2.18
N MET A 54 2.45 -8.16 3.42
CA MET A 54 1.21 -8.02 4.16
C MET A 54 1.01 -6.56 4.53
N MET A 55 -0.20 -6.04 4.36
CA MET A 55 -0.58 -4.77 4.95
C MET A 55 -2.01 -4.82 5.46
N LYS A 56 -2.31 -3.99 6.47
CA LYS A 56 -3.67 -3.70 6.88
C LYS A 56 -4.00 -2.27 6.46
N ALA A 57 -5.06 -2.10 5.69
CA ALA A 57 -5.62 -0.78 5.45
C ALA A 57 -6.12 -0.20 6.78
N HIS A 58 -5.47 0.87 7.21
CA HIS A 58 -5.73 1.53 8.47
C HIS A 58 -6.09 3.00 8.21
N PRO A 59 -7.38 3.31 7.99
CA PRO A 59 -7.84 4.68 7.80
C PRO A 59 -7.63 5.49 9.08
N ASP A 60 -7.60 6.82 8.94
CA ASP A 60 -7.57 7.73 10.10
C ASP A 60 -8.96 7.83 10.74
N ASP A 61 -10.01 7.81 9.92
CA ASP A 61 -11.40 7.77 10.36
C ASP A 61 -11.91 6.32 10.39
N PHE A 62 -12.45 5.90 11.53
CA PHE A 62 -12.89 4.52 11.78
C PHE A 62 -14.37 4.28 11.45
N ASP A 63 -14.89 5.00 10.47
CA ASP A 63 -16.26 4.82 9.99
C ASP A 63 -16.51 3.41 9.46
N GLU A 64 -17.77 2.98 9.50
CA GLU A 64 -18.18 1.70 8.91
C GLU A 64 -17.79 1.63 7.43
N GLY A 65 -17.03 0.59 7.07
CA GLY A 65 -16.56 0.39 5.70
C GLY A 65 -15.27 1.14 5.33
N ALA A 66 -14.68 1.95 6.21
CA ALA A 66 -13.48 2.74 5.91
C ALA A 66 -12.27 1.86 5.55
N ASN A 67 -12.07 0.75 6.27
CA ASN A 67 -11.02 -0.24 5.98
C ASN A 67 -11.15 -0.82 4.57
N GLN A 68 -12.37 -1.11 4.12
CA GLN A 68 -12.66 -1.69 2.81
C GLN A 68 -12.46 -0.67 1.70
N LYS A 69 -12.89 0.59 1.91
CA LYS A 69 -12.65 1.69 0.96
C LYS A 69 -11.16 1.92 0.76
N LEU A 70 -10.40 2.00 1.86
CA LEU A 70 -8.95 2.21 1.79
C LEU A 70 -8.22 1.00 1.19
N ALA A 71 -8.63 -0.22 1.53
CA ALA A 71 -8.10 -1.42 0.90
C ALA A 71 -8.39 -1.45 -0.61
N ALA A 72 -9.63 -1.13 -1.02
CA ALA A 72 -10.00 -1.06 -2.42
C ALA A 72 -9.19 0.00 -3.18
N TYR A 73 -8.90 1.13 -2.54
CA TYR A 73 -7.99 2.13 -3.07
C TYR A 73 -6.58 1.55 -3.27
N TYR A 74 -5.97 0.87 -2.30
CA TYR A 74 -4.65 0.25 -2.52
C TYR A 74 -4.66 -0.85 -3.59
N GLN A 75 -5.77 -1.57 -3.75
CA GLN A 75 -5.93 -2.59 -4.78
C GLN A 75 -6.17 -2.02 -6.19
N SER A 76 -6.55 -0.74 -6.32
CA SER A 76 -6.79 -0.14 -7.63
C SER A 76 -5.49 0.04 -8.43
N GLU A 77 -4.35 0.12 -7.73
CA GLU A 77 -3.03 0.08 -8.33
C GLU A 77 -2.66 -1.37 -8.71
N LYS A 78 -2.75 -1.66 -10.00
CA LYS A 78 -2.57 -3.02 -10.55
C LYS A 78 -1.15 -3.52 -10.39
N GLN A 79 -0.15 -2.63 -10.42
CA GLN A 79 1.27 -3.01 -10.31
C GLN A 79 1.58 -3.69 -8.96
N LEU A 80 0.95 -3.21 -7.89
CA LEU A 80 1.20 -3.69 -6.52
C LEU A 80 0.61 -5.09 -6.28
N ARG A 81 -0.33 -5.54 -7.14
CA ARG A 81 -1.00 -6.85 -7.08
C ARG A 81 -1.58 -7.18 -5.70
N PHE A 82 -2.00 -6.17 -4.93
CA PHE A 82 -2.62 -6.41 -3.63
C PHE A 82 -3.95 -7.16 -3.77
N ARG A 83 -4.10 -8.19 -2.93
CA ARG A 83 -5.28 -9.05 -2.86
C ARG A 83 -5.82 -9.07 -1.45
N GLN A 84 -7.13 -8.88 -1.31
CA GLN A 84 -7.78 -9.02 -0.02
C GLN A 84 -7.70 -10.48 0.48
N VAL A 85 -7.32 -10.65 1.75
CA VAL A 85 -7.18 -11.98 2.37
C VAL A 85 -8.54 -12.68 2.47
N SER A 86 -9.55 -11.99 3.02
CA SER A 86 -10.93 -12.42 3.02
C SER A 86 -11.88 -11.29 3.42
N LYS A 87 -13.19 -11.48 3.19
CA LYS A 87 -14.24 -10.56 3.70
C LYS A 87 -14.31 -10.51 5.23
N LYS A 88 -13.86 -11.55 5.94
CA LYS A 88 -13.85 -11.59 7.41
C LYS A 88 -12.66 -10.83 8.02
N HIS A 89 -11.61 -10.57 7.23
CA HIS A 89 -10.44 -9.82 7.64
C HIS A 89 -10.39 -8.53 6.82
N GLU A 90 -11.31 -7.63 7.14
CA GLU A 90 -11.46 -6.38 6.41
C GLU A 90 -10.18 -5.53 6.51
N GLY A 91 -9.83 -4.88 5.41
CA GLY A 91 -8.60 -4.11 5.31
C GLY A 91 -7.32 -4.92 5.08
N TRP A 92 -7.31 -6.23 5.34
CA TRP A 92 -6.10 -7.05 5.16
C TRP A 92 -5.83 -7.36 3.70
N LEU A 93 -4.66 -6.96 3.24
CA LEU A 93 -4.15 -7.15 1.89
C LEU A 93 -2.85 -7.94 1.91
N VAL A 94 -2.65 -8.75 0.87
CA VAL A 94 -1.43 -9.50 0.63
C VAL A 94 -1.00 -9.39 -0.82
N ALA A 95 0.30 -9.42 -1.06
CA ALA A 95 0.89 -9.46 -2.39
C ALA A 95 2.15 -10.33 -2.39
N ALA A 96 2.50 -10.88 -3.55
CA ALA A 96 3.80 -11.52 -3.78
C ALA A 96 4.66 -10.56 -4.61
N TRP A 97 5.67 -9.95 -3.99
CA TRP A 97 6.56 -8.99 -4.65
C TRP A 97 7.89 -9.66 -5.00
N GLN A 98 7.81 -10.54 -6.00
CA GLN A 98 8.93 -11.41 -6.42
C GLN A 98 10.10 -10.65 -7.04
N ASP A 99 9.86 -9.44 -7.56
CA ASP A 99 10.86 -8.62 -8.23
C ASP A 99 10.71 -7.15 -7.82
N PRO A 100 11.82 -6.39 -7.73
CA PRO A 100 11.76 -4.93 -7.77
C PRO A 100 11.01 -4.46 -9.00
N ALA A 101 10.07 -3.52 -8.84
CA ALA A 101 9.30 -2.95 -9.94
C ALA A 101 9.37 -1.41 -9.90
N VAL A 102 9.71 -0.81 -11.04
CA VAL A 102 9.70 0.64 -11.25
C VAL A 102 8.48 1.00 -12.07
N ASN A 103 7.73 2.03 -11.65
CA ASN A 103 6.70 2.62 -12.49
C ASN A 103 7.31 3.78 -13.31
N LYS A 104 6.92 3.93 -14.56
CA LYS A 104 7.47 4.95 -15.47
C LYS A 104 6.81 6.32 -15.31
N GLU A 105 5.60 6.35 -14.74
CA GLU A 105 4.83 7.58 -14.47
C GLU A 105 5.31 8.28 -13.19
N ASP A 106 6.23 7.64 -12.49
CA ASP A 106 6.79 8.08 -11.25
C ASP A 106 7.95 9.06 -11.52
N GLU A 107 7.60 10.33 -11.70
CA GLU A 107 8.56 11.42 -11.91
C GLU A 107 9.35 11.78 -10.62
N SER A 108 10.40 12.60 -10.77
CA SER A 108 11.13 13.15 -9.64
C SER A 108 10.21 13.99 -8.74
N PHE A 109 10.27 13.73 -7.44
CA PHE A 109 9.34 14.14 -6.38
C PHE A 109 9.11 15.67 -6.16
N LEU A 110 9.49 16.56 -7.07
CA LEU A 110 9.78 17.95 -6.72
C LEU A 110 8.90 19.05 -7.32
N ASP A 111 7.96 18.76 -8.23
CA ASP A 111 7.06 19.79 -8.79
C ASP A 111 5.62 19.67 -8.26
N LEU A 112 5.45 19.29 -7.00
CA LEU A 112 4.19 19.49 -6.30
C LEU A 112 4.13 20.95 -5.85
N ASP A 113 3.38 21.77 -6.59
CA ASP A 113 3.10 23.19 -6.31
C ASP A 113 2.16 23.30 -5.07
N VAL A 114 2.59 22.72 -3.97
CA VAL A 114 1.83 22.63 -2.72
C VAL A 114 2.30 23.77 -1.84
N ARG A 115 1.38 24.69 -1.54
CA ARG A 115 1.57 25.62 -0.43
C ARG A 115 1.60 24.78 0.84
N GLU A 116 2.80 24.60 1.41
CA GLU A 116 2.96 23.96 2.71
C GLU A 116 2.11 24.72 3.73
N THR A 117 0.98 24.12 4.13
CA THR A 117 0.29 24.57 5.34
C THR A 117 1.07 23.97 6.50
N PRO A 118 1.68 24.78 7.38
CA PRO A 118 2.41 24.25 8.53
C PRO A 118 1.48 23.37 9.36
N ALA A 119 1.98 22.21 9.79
CA ALA A 119 1.26 21.37 10.73
C ALA A 119 1.06 22.16 12.02
N ILE A 120 -0.18 22.48 12.35
CA ILE A 120 -0.54 23.08 13.64
C ILE A 120 -0.58 21.92 14.62
N ASP A 121 0.41 21.87 15.52
CA ASP A 121 0.39 20.97 16.68
C ASP A 121 -0.63 21.55 17.67
N GLU A 122 -1.87 21.05 17.67
CA GLU A 122 -2.89 21.40 18.68
C GLU A 122 -2.64 20.62 19.99
N ASN A 123 -1.46 20.80 20.58
CA ASN A 123 -1.17 20.35 21.95
C ASN A 123 -0.80 21.57 22.80
N GLU A 124 -1.82 22.27 23.30
CA GLU A 124 -1.77 23.08 24.54
C GLU A 124 -2.60 22.40 25.64
#